data_AF-A0A4Q5VAC4-F1
#
_entry.id   AF-A0A4Q5VAC4-F1
#
_cell.length_a   1.000
_cell.length_b   1.000
_cell.length_c   1.000
_cell.angle_alpha   90.00
_cell.angle_beta   90.00
_cell.angle_gamma   90.00
#
_symmetry.space_group_name_H-M   'P 1'
#
loop_
_entity.id
_entity.type
_entity.pdbx_description
1 polymer ?
#
loop_
_entity_poly.entity_id
_entity_poly.type
_entity_poly.pdbx_seq_one_letter_code
_entity_poly.pdbx_strand_id
1 'polypeptide(L)'
;MKDFELLESGEILHSIGNFLVEGSAVIGTLTKMDGRLLQELGHALRIHRVDAKPNEFPALITNGFDPRNYSNLVILGIAHRLLGNGGVVDFRTAVNLETKSNM
;
A
#
# COMPACT_ATOMS: atom_id res chain seq x y z
N MET A 1 8.57 -4.34 15.21
CA MET A 1 9.12 -4.65 13.88
C MET A 1 10.45 -3.95 13.78
N LYS A 2 11.52 -4.66 13.42
CA LYS A 2 12.83 -4.03 13.24
C LYS A 2 12.81 -3.19 11.96
N ASP A 3 13.56 -2.09 11.91
CA ASP A 3 13.58 -1.19 10.75
C ASP A 3 13.92 -1.92 9.43
N PHE A 4 14.75 -2.96 9.52
CA PHE A 4 15.08 -3.82 8.38
C PHE A 4 13.88 -4.59 7.81
N GLU A 5 13.02 -5.16 8.67
CA GLU A 5 11.83 -5.92 8.25
C GLU A 5 10.81 -5.02 7.56
N LEU A 6 10.71 -3.76 8.01
CA LEU A 6 9.85 -2.74 7.40
C LEU A 6 10.35 -2.32 6.02
N LEU A 7 11.65 -2.10 5.91
CA LEU A 7 12.30 -1.78 4.63
C LEU A 7 12.06 -2.90 3.62
N GLU A 8 12.32 -4.15 4.02
CA GLU A 8 12.12 -5.33 3.17
C GLU A 8 10.66 -5.50 2.76
N SER A 9 9.72 -5.37 3.71
CA SER A 9 8.28 -5.41 3.40
C SER A 9 7.89 -4.30 2.40
N GLY A 10 8.46 -3.11 2.56
CA GLY A 10 8.26 -1.99 1.65
C GLY A 10 8.77 -2.26 0.24
N GLU A 11 9.96 -2.85 0.11
CA GLU A 11 10.53 -3.26 -1.19
C GLU A 11 9.72 -4.36 -1.88
N ILE A 12 9.22 -5.33 -1.11
CA ILE A 12 8.35 -6.40 -1.62
C ILE A 12 7.06 -5.80 -2.20
N LEU A 13 6.36 -4.97 -1.43
CA LEU A 13 5.12 -4.33 -1.89
C LEU A 13 5.35 -3.47 -3.13
N HIS A 14 6.44 -2.70 -3.13
CA HIS A 14 6.78 -1.84 -4.27
C HIS A 14 7.07 -2.65 -5.54
N SER A 15 7.82 -3.75 -5.40
CA SER A 15 8.15 -4.64 -6.51
C SER A 15 6.92 -5.33 -7.08
N ILE A 16 6.00 -5.82 -6.23
CA ILE A 16 4.72 -6.38 -6.69
C ILE A 16 3.92 -5.33 -7.45
N GLY A 17 3.90 -4.09 -6.95
CA GLY A 17 3.28 -2.96 -7.63
C GLY A 17 3.86 -2.71 -9.04
N ASN A 18 5.19 -2.78 -9.20
CA ASN A 18 5.84 -2.67 -10.52
C ASN A 18 5.33 -3.73 -11.50
N PHE A 19 5.29 -5.01 -11.09
CA PHE A 19 4.82 -6.09 -11.95
C PHE A 19 3.38 -5.89 -12.45
N LEU A 20 2.49 -5.37 -11.59
CA LEU A 20 1.10 -5.08 -11.96
C LEU A 20 0.99 -3.88 -12.90
N VAL A 21 1.75 -2.81 -12.66
CA VAL A 21 1.73 -1.59 -13.50
C VAL A 21 2.27 -1.88 -14.91
N GLU A 22 3.36 -2.62 -15.00
CA GLU A 22 3.99 -3.02 -16.25
C GLU A 22 3.13 -4.03 -17.04
N GLY A 23 2.22 -4.73 -16.36
CA GLY A 23 1.41 -5.80 -16.95
C GLY A 23 2.18 -7.11 -17.11
N SER A 24 3.30 -7.24 -16.38
CA SER A 24 4.18 -8.42 -16.38
C SER A 24 3.62 -9.58 -15.56
N ALA A 25 2.62 -9.34 -14.71
CA ALA A 25 1.91 -10.35 -13.93
C ALA A 25 0.42 -10.03 -13.77
N VAL A 26 -0.39 -11.06 -13.58
CA VAL A 26 -1.80 -10.95 -13.21
C VAL A 26 -1.99 -11.61 -11.85
N ILE A 27 -2.48 -10.85 -10.88
CA ILE A 27 -2.83 -11.35 -9.54
C ILE A 27 -4.33 -11.11 -9.34
N GLY A 28 -5.12 -12.17 -9.51
CA GLY A 28 -6.58 -12.10 -9.40
C GLY A 28 -7.18 -11.01 -10.30
N THR A 29 -7.97 -10.11 -9.70
CA THR A 29 -8.61 -8.96 -10.34
C THR A 29 -7.86 -7.64 -10.11
N LEU A 30 -6.64 -7.67 -9.56
CA LEU A 30 -5.85 -6.46 -9.35
C LEU A 30 -5.53 -5.77 -10.67
N THR A 31 -5.70 -4.44 -10.66
CA THR A 31 -5.51 -3.57 -11.81
C THR A 31 -4.16 -2.86 -11.77
N LYS A 32 -3.83 -2.14 -12.84
CA LYS A 32 -2.68 -1.22 -12.86
C LYS A 32 -2.79 -0.13 -11.78
N MET A 33 -4.00 0.28 -11.41
CA MET A 33 -4.19 1.25 -10.34
C MET A 33 -3.83 0.65 -8.98
N ASP A 34 -4.23 -0.59 -8.72
CA ASP A 34 -3.85 -1.32 -7.51
C ASP A 34 -2.32 -1.49 -7.43
N GLY A 35 -1.67 -1.72 -8.57
CA GLY A 35 -0.21 -1.70 -8.65
C GLY A 35 0.41 -0.39 -8.19
N ARG A 36 -0.13 0.76 -8.61
CA ARG A 36 0.33 2.09 -8.16
C ARG A 36 0.11 2.31 -6.67
N LEU A 37 -1.04 1.86 -6.15
CA LEU A 37 -1.34 1.92 -4.72
C LEU A 37 -0.33 1.09 -3.92
N LEU A 38 0.02 -0.12 -4.38
CA LEU A 38 1.03 -0.97 -3.75
C LEU A 38 2.43 -0.37 -3.83
N GLN A 39 2.80 0.28 -4.94
CA GLN A 39 4.05 1.04 -5.06
C GLN A 39 4.17 2.10 -3.98
N GLU A 40 3.10 2.88 -3.77
CA GLU A 40 3.09 3.97 -2.80
C GLU A 40 2.98 3.47 -1.36
N LEU A 41 2.21 2.41 -1.08
CA LEU A 41 2.20 1.76 0.25
C LEU A 41 3.60 1.22 0.58
N GLY A 42 4.26 0.58 -0.39
CA GLY A 42 5.63 0.11 -0.24
C GLY A 42 6.61 1.26 -0.01
N HIS A 43 6.51 2.34 -0.78
CA HIS A 43 7.30 3.55 -0.58
C HIS A 43 7.11 4.14 0.82
N ALA A 44 5.86 4.21 1.30
CA ALA A 44 5.51 4.70 2.62
C ALA A 44 6.17 3.90 3.75
N LEU A 45 6.43 2.61 3.58
CA LEU A 45 7.14 1.79 4.57
C LEU A 45 8.66 1.98 4.54
N ARG A 46 9.23 2.42 3.42
CA ARG A 46 10.69 2.57 3.22
C ARG A 46 11.23 3.91 3.71
N ILE A 47 10.38 4.94 3.77
CA ILE A 47 10.81 6.29 4.13
C ILE A 47 10.34 6.68 5.53
N HIS A 48 11.04 7.65 6.12
CA HIS A 48 10.53 8.40 7.27
C HIS A 48 9.36 9.27 6.83
N ARG A 49 8.13 8.75 6.94
CA ARG A 49 6.92 9.39 6.39
C ARG A 49 6.63 10.79 6.92
N VAL A 50 7.13 11.14 8.10
CA VAL A 50 7.01 12.49 8.68
C VAL A 50 7.72 13.54 7.83
N ASP A 51 8.71 13.14 7.04
CA ASP A 51 9.50 14.00 6.15
C ASP A 51 8.99 13.96 4.69
N ALA A 52 7.92 13.21 4.42
CA ALA A 52 7.40 13.05 3.07
C ALA A 52 6.77 14.35 2.55
N LYS A 53 7.01 14.65 1.27
CA LYS A 53 6.47 15.85 0.62
C LYS A 53 4.94 15.76 0.50
N PRO A 54 4.23 16.91 0.41
CA PRO A 54 2.76 16.92 0.29
C PRO A 54 2.18 16.08 -0.86
N ASN A 55 2.96 15.88 -1.91
CA ASN A 55 2.60 15.19 -3.15
C ASN A 55 3.38 13.88 -3.36
N GLU A 56 3.96 13.31 -2.29
CA GLU A 56 4.75 12.06 -2.37
C GLU A 56 3.88 10.82 -2.67
N PHE A 57 2.61 10.85 -2.26
CA PHE A 57 1.67 9.71 -2.35
C PHE A 57 0.39 10.03 -3.12
N PRO A 58 0.47 10.45 -4.40
CA PRO A 58 -0.69 10.96 -5.13
C PRO A 58 -1.78 9.90 -5.34
N ALA A 59 -1.44 8.63 -5.61
CA ALA A 59 -2.44 7.58 -5.79
C ALA A 59 -3.17 7.26 -4.48
N LEU A 60 -2.45 7.17 -3.36
CA LEU A 60 -3.05 6.94 -2.04
C LEU A 60 -3.97 8.10 -1.65
N ILE A 61 -3.49 9.34 -1.79
CA ILE A 61 -4.26 10.55 -1.43
C ILE A 61 -5.52 10.67 -2.28
N THR A 62 -5.44 10.44 -3.60
CA THR A 62 -6.60 10.45 -4.50
C THR A 62 -7.63 9.38 -4.13
N ASN A 63 -7.19 8.30 -3.49
CA ASN A 63 -8.05 7.24 -3.00
C ASN A 63 -8.45 7.40 -1.52
N GLY A 64 -8.22 8.58 -0.93
CA GLY A 64 -8.69 8.93 0.42
C GLY A 64 -7.82 8.36 1.55
N PHE A 65 -6.59 7.96 1.26
CA PHE A 65 -5.66 7.45 2.27
C PHE A 65 -4.39 8.30 2.32
N ASP A 66 -4.11 8.87 3.48
CA ASP A 66 -2.85 9.57 3.73
C ASP A 66 -1.97 8.72 4.67
N PRO A 67 -0.91 8.06 4.16
CA PRO A 67 -0.10 7.13 4.94
C PRO A 67 0.67 7.79 6.09
N ARG A 68 0.77 9.14 6.12
CA ARG A 68 1.43 9.89 7.20
C ARG A 68 0.64 9.83 8.51
N ASN A 69 -0.66 9.59 8.42
CA ASN A 69 -1.57 9.56 9.57
C ASN A 69 -1.74 8.16 10.17
N TYR A 70 -1.04 7.15 9.65
CA TYR A 70 -1.24 5.75 10.03
C TYR A 70 0.07 5.03 10.36
N SER A 71 -0.06 4.02 11.23
CA SER A 71 1.05 3.16 11.63
C SER A 71 1.50 2.24 10.49
N ASN A 72 2.71 1.71 10.59
CA ASN A 72 3.22 0.71 9.64
C ASN A 72 2.31 -0.52 9.55
N LEU A 73 1.72 -0.93 10.67
CA LEU A 73 0.85 -2.10 10.73
C LEU A 73 -0.43 -1.88 9.92
N VAL A 74 -1.03 -0.68 9.98
CA VAL A 74 -2.20 -0.33 9.17
C VAL A 74 -1.86 -0.34 7.68
N ILE A 75 -0.71 0.21 7.29
CA ILE A 75 -0.26 0.20 5.88
C ILE A 75 -0.11 -1.24 5.38
N LEU A 76 0.55 -2.11 6.16
CA LEU A 76 0.71 -3.52 5.85
C LEU A 76 -0.64 -4.27 5.83
N GLY A 77 -1.56 -3.94 6.75
CA GLY A 77 -2.90 -4.52 6.78
C GLY A 77 -3.72 -4.19 5.54
N ILE A 78 -3.65 -2.94 5.06
CA ILE A 78 -4.27 -2.53 3.79
C ILE A 78 -3.67 -3.31 2.62
N ALA A 79 -2.34 -3.37 2.53
CA ALA A 79 -1.64 -4.10 1.47
C ALA A 79 -2.00 -5.59 1.48
N HIS A 80 -2.03 -6.21 2.65
CA HIS A 80 -2.43 -7.60 2.85
C HIS A 80 -3.89 -7.84 2.40
N ARG A 81 -4.82 -6.93 2.69
CA ARG A 81 -6.21 -7.08 2.22
C ARG A 81 -6.32 -6.96 0.72
N LEU A 82 -5.56 -6.06 0.10
CA LEU A 82 -5.55 -5.90 -1.36
C LEU A 82 -4.98 -7.15 -2.05
N LEU A 83 -3.79 -7.59 -1.62
CA LEU A 83 -3.05 -8.71 -2.20
C LEU A 83 -3.67 -10.06 -1.83
N GLY A 84 -3.95 -10.28 -0.55
CA GLY A 84 -4.45 -11.55 -0.01
C GLY A 84 -5.84 -11.91 -0.53
N ASN A 85 -6.64 -10.92 -0.95
CA ASN A 85 -7.92 -11.16 -1.62
C ASN A 85 -7.82 -11.07 -3.15
N GLY A 86 -6.62 -10.94 -3.71
CA GLY A 86 -6.41 -10.86 -5.16
C GLY A 86 -7.24 -9.77 -5.84
N GLY A 87 -7.47 -8.63 -5.18
CA GLY A 87 -8.25 -7.52 -5.72
C GLY A 87 -9.77 -7.65 -5.62
N VAL A 88 -10.30 -8.68 -4.95
CA VAL A 88 -11.75 -8.79 -4.66
C VAL A 88 -12.20 -7.68 -3.69
N VAL A 89 -11.31 -7.27 -2.78
CA VAL A 89 -11.53 -6.13 -1.89
C VAL A 89 -10.88 -4.91 -2.52
N ASP A 90 -11.69 -3.92 -2.90
CA ASP A 90 -11.16 -2.66 -3.41
C ASP A 90 -10.38 -1.89 -2.33
N PHE A 91 -9.50 -1.00 -2.76
CA PHE A 91 -8.61 -0.26 -1.87
C PHE A 91 -9.35 0.54 -0.78
N ARG A 92 -10.46 1.21 -1.10
CA ARG A 92 -11.20 2.02 -0.12
C ARG A 92 -11.86 1.13 0.92
N THR A 93 -12.38 -0.01 0.51
CA THR A 93 -12.91 -1.04 1.41
C THR A 93 -11.79 -1.59 2.31
N ALA A 94 -10.61 -1.88 1.76
CA ALA A 94 -9.44 -2.31 2.55
C ALA A 94 -9.04 -1.27 3.61
N VAL A 95 -8.97 0.02 3.24
CA VAL A 95 -8.71 1.14 4.16
C VAL A 95 -9.76 1.22 5.26
N ASN A 96 -11.05 1.14 4.92
CA ASN A 96 -12.13 1.22 5.90
C ASN A 96 -12.10 0.07 6.90
N LEU A 97 -11.81 -1.15 6.44
CA LEU A 97 -11.70 -2.32 7.31
C LEU A 97 -10.51 -2.21 8.25
N GLU A 98 -9.37 -1.71 7.77
CA GLU A 98 -8.16 -1.63 8.57
C GLU A 98 -8.19 -0.48 9.58
N THR A 99 -8.72 0.67 9.19
CA THR A 99 -8.78 1.85 10.08
C THR A 99 -9.81 1.69 11.18
N LYS A 100 -10.95 1.04 10.93
CA LYS A 100 -11.98 0.77 11.96
C LYS A 100 -11.59 -0.33 12.94
N SER A 101 -10.75 -1.28 12.53
CA SER A 101 -10.31 -2.38 13.41
C SER A 101 -9.22 -1.96 14.41
N ASN A 102 -8.62 -0.79 14.21
CA ASN A 102 -7.52 -0.25 15.02
C ASN A 102 -7.90 1.04 15.78
N MET A 103 -9.20 1.37 15.85
CA MET A 103 -9.79 2.38 16.75
C MET A 103 -10.37 1.72 17.99
#